data_AF-A0A963RBK1-F1
#
_entry.id   AF-A0A963RBK1-F1
#
_cell.length_a   1.000
_cell.length_b   1.000
_cell.length_c   1.000
_cell.angle_alpha   90.00
_cell.angle_beta   90.00
_cell.angle_gamma   90.00
#
_symmetry.space_group_name_H-M   'P 1'
#
loop_
_entity.id
_entity.type
_entity.pdbx_description
1 polymer ?
#
loop_
_entity_poly.entity_id
_entity_poly.type
_entity_poly.pdbx_seq_one_letter_code
_entity_poly.pdbx_strand_id
1 'polypeptide(L)'
;MGDEVFLEPRGTKGRPQVKRERADRMIAALVIEAEKINADPLPWYDVTKLSVFGSYLSAKPVLGDLDIAVRTTPRWQPNSGGFTRAWQTFPSDCPAPKTIARDQLSIIHWPRLYVLKRLKQVGRGINIHSQHDLDSCGFEFEVIFEKPEGDVLFLK
;
A
#
# COMPACT_ATOMS: atom_id res chain seq x y z
N MET A 1 -3.46 -37.72 45.86
CA MET A 1 -4.12 -37.71 44.54
C MET A 1 -4.18 -36.26 44.09
N GLY A 2 -3.17 -35.82 43.37
CA GLY A 2 -3.13 -34.51 42.74
C GLY A 2 -3.26 -34.75 41.24
N ASP A 3 -4.36 -34.31 40.65
CA ASP A 3 -4.57 -34.37 39.22
C ASP A 3 -3.72 -33.26 38.57
N GLU A 4 -2.64 -33.66 37.91
CA GLU A 4 -1.93 -32.78 36.98
C GLU A 4 -2.82 -32.58 35.75
N VAL A 5 -3.46 -31.41 35.69
CA VAL A 5 -4.14 -30.94 34.48
C VAL A 5 -3.09 -30.63 33.43
N PHE A 6 -2.86 -31.61 32.54
CA PHE A 6 -2.03 -31.44 31.36
C PHE A 6 -2.75 -30.46 30.41
N LEU A 7 -2.34 -29.19 30.44
CA LEU A 7 -2.79 -28.20 29.47
C LEU A 7 -2.24 -28.58 28.10
N GLU A 8 -3.10 -29.09 27.21
CA GLU A 8 -2.69 -29.30 25.82
C GLU A 8 -2.20 -28.00 25.18
N PRO A 9 -1.12 -28.04 24.38
CA PRO A 9 -0.64 -26.86 23.69
C PRO A 9 -1.70 -26.36 22.72
N ARG A 10 -2.21 -25.14 22.97
CA ARG A 10 -3.12 -24.45 22.05
C ARG A 10 -2.47 -24.41 20.68
N GLY A 11 -3.09 -25.04 19.69
CA GLY A 11 -2.62 -25.05 18.32
C GLY A 11 -2.28 -23.64 17.85
N THR A 12 -1.03 -23.41 17.47
CA THR A 12 -0.62 -22.18 16.84
C THR A 12 -1.31 -22.13 15.48
N LYS A 13 -2.27 -21.22 15.29
CA LYS A 13 -2.80 -20.91 13.96
C LYS A 13 -1.61 -20.52 13.09
N GLY A 14 -1.22 -21.39 12.15
CA GLY A 14 -0.15 -21.11 11.21
C GLY A 14 -0.39 -19.76 10.52
N ARG A 15 0.69 -18.99 10.29
CA ARG A 15 0.58 -17.74 9.53
C ARG A 15 -0.07 -18.05 8.18
N PRO A 16 -1.00 -17.20 7.69
CA PRO A 16 -1.59 -17.38 6.36
C PRO A 16 -0.47 -17.59 5.35
N GLN A 17 -0.64 -18.58 4.47
CA GLN A 17 0.35 -18.91 3.45
C GLN A 17 -0.18 -18.49 2.07
N VAL A 18 0.67 -17.83 1.29
CA VAL A 18 0.37 -17.36 -0.06
C VAL A 18 1.09 -18.25 -1.07
N LYS A 19 0.34 -19.00 -1.88
CA LYS A 19 0.93 -19.71 -3.03
C LYS A 19 1.51 -18.72 -4.04
N ARG A 20 2.63 -19.06 -4.68
CA ARG A 20 3.29 -18.19 -5.66
C ARG A 20 2.36 -17.72 -6.77
N GLU A 21 1.55 -18.61 -7.33
CA GLU A 21 0.61 -18.24 -8.40
C GLU A 21 -0.43 -17.22 -7.92
N ARG A 22 -0.79 -17.26 -6.63
CA ARG A 22 -1.66 -16.24 -6.01
C ARG A 22 -0.90 -14.93 -5.83
N ALA A 23 0.37 -14.96 -5.44
CA ALA A 23 1.20 -13.77 -5.34
C ALA A 23 1.35 -13.07 -6.70
N ASP A 24 1.60 -13.82 -7.77
CA ASP A 24 1.73 -13.28 -9.14
C ASP A 24 0.44 -12.56 -9.57
N ARG A 25 -0.73 -13.17 -9.28
CA ARG A 25 -2.03 -12.53 -9.54
C ARG A 25 -2.24 -11.27 -8.71
N MET A 26 -1.77 -11.24 -7.46
CA MET A 26 -1.85 -10.04 -6.61
C MET A 26 -0.93 -8.93 -7.12
N ILE A 27 0.26 -9.26 -7.63
CA ILE A 27 1.18 -8.31 -8.28
C ILE A 27 0.49 -7.69 -9.50
N ALA A 28 -0.03 -8.50 -10.42
CA ALA A 28 -0.73 -7.99 -11.60
C ALA A 28 -1.92 -7.09 -11.22
N ALA A 29 -2.70 -7.49 -10.21
CA ALA A 29 -3.83 -6.69 -9.73
C ALA A 29 -3.39 -5.38 -9.03
N LEU A 30 -2.25 -5.37 -8.35
CA LEU A 30 -1.68 -4.16 -7.76
C LEU A 30 -1.25 -3.14 -8.82
N VAL A 31 -0.63 -3.60 -9.91
CA VAL A 31 -0.27 -2.74 -11.05
C VAL A 31 -1.52 -2.09 -11.63
N ILE A 32 -2.56 -2.88 -11.90
CA ILE A 32 -3.85 -2.38 -12.42
C ILE A 32 -4.49 -1.38 -11.43
N GLU A 33 -4.45 -1.64 -10.13
CA GLU A 33 -5.01 -0.73 -9.14
C GLU A 33 -4.21 0.57 -9.03
N ALA A 34 -2.88 0.53 -9.15
CA ALA A 34 -2.04 1.71 -9.19
C ALA A 34 -2.38 2.59 -10.41
N GLU A 35 -2.56 2.00 -11.59
CA GLU A 35 -3.00 2.71 -12.78
C GLU A 35 -4.38 3.35 -12.59
N LYS A 36 -5.34 2.63 -11.98
CA LYS A 36 -6.67 3.18 -11.65
C LYS A 36 -6.58 4.34 -10.68
N ILE A 37 -5.75 4.24 -9.64
CA ILE A 37 -5.52 5.34 -8.69
C ILE A 37 -4.94 6.55 -9.40
N ASN A 38 -3.97 6.34 -10.30
CA ASN A 38 -3.33 7.43 -11.03
C ASN A 38 -4.25 8.09 -12.07
N ALA A 39 -5.19 7.33 -12.64
CA ALA A 39 -6.22 7.86 -13.56
C ALA A 39 -7.39 8.54 -12.83
N ASP A 40 -7.60 8.24 -11.55
CA ASP A 40 -8.65 8.82 -10.72
C ASP A 40 -8.29 10.28 -10.35
N PRO A 41 -9.17 11.27 -10.61
CA PRO A 41 -8.91 12.66 -10.26
C PRO A 41 -9.03 12.96 -8.76
N LEU A 42 -9.58 12.04 -7.95
CA LEU A 42 -9.81 12.27 -6.51
C LEU A 42 -8.54 12.18 -5.65
N PRO A 43 -7.69 11.13 -5.75
CA PRO A 43 -6.54 10.98 -4.87
C PRO A 43 -5.51 12.10 -5.04
N TRP A 44 -5.01 12.60 -3.91
CA TRP A 44 -3.98 13.64 -3.89
C TRP A 44 -2.58 13.14 -4.22
N TYR A 45 -2.40 11.83 -4.19
CA TYR A 45 -1.12 11.19 -4.40
C TYR A 45 -1.22 10.23 -5.57
N ASP A 46 -0.23 10.32 -6.44
CA ASP A 46 0.03 9.29 -7.43
C ASP A 46 0.86 8.18 -6.80
N VAL A 47 0.55 6.94 -7.18
CA VAL A 47 1.48 5.82 -7.03
C VAL A 47 2.53 5.97 -8.12
N THR A 48 3.78 6.19 -7.74
CA THR A 48 4.88 6.40 -8.70
C THR A 48 5.76 5.17 -8.85
N LYS A 49 5.81 4.33 -7.83
CA LYS A 49 6.60 3.10 -7.85
C LYS A 49 5.98 2.04 -6.97
N LEU A 50 5.98 0.80 -7.45
CA LEU A 50 5.75 -0.41 -6.66
C LEU A 50 6.96 -1.33 -6.84
N SER A 51 7.51 -1.81 -5.73
CA SER A 51 8.59 -2.79 -5.74
C SER A 51 8.20 -3.98 -4.88
N VAL A 52 8.46 -5.19 -5.37
CA VAL A 52 8.33 -6.41 -4.58
C VAL A 52 9.66 -6.77 -3.96
N PHE A 53 9.64 -7.30 -2.74
CA PHE A 53 10.85 -7.71 -2.04
C PHE A 53 10.58 -8.89 -1.10
N GLY A 54 11.60 -9.29 -0.34
CA GLY A 54 11.47 -10.31 0.69
C GLY A 54 11.22 -11.70 0.12
N SER A 55 10.31 -12.47 0.74
CA SER A 55 10.18 -13.90 0.45
C SER A 55 9.77 -14.22 -1.00
N TYR A 56 9.13 -13.29 -1.69
CA TYR A 56 8.73 -13.43 -3.08
C TYR A 56 9.91 -13.63 -4.04
N LEU A 57 11.05 -12.99 -3.78
CA LEU A 57 12.26 -13.08 -4.61
C LEU A 57 12.97 -14.44 -4.52
N SER A 58 12.63 -15.26 -3.52
CA SER A 58 13.12 -16.63 -3.43
C SER A 58 12.41 -17.56 -4.44
N ALA A 59 12.93 -18.77 -4.68
CA ALA A 59 12.25 -19.77 -5.51
C ALA A 59 11.14 -20.55 -4.76
N LYS A 60 10.75 -20.15 -3.54
CA LYS A 60 9.79 -20.91 -2.72
C LYS A 60 8.40 -20.95 -3.37
N PRO A 61 7.73 -22.12 -3.43
CA PRO A 61 6.38 -22.21 -4.02
C PRO A 61 5.30 -21.60 -3.11
N VAL A 62 5.59 -21.47 -1.81
CA VAL A 62 4.68 -20.91 -0.81
C VAL A 62 5.41 -19.86 0.01
N LEU A 63 4.75 -18.71 0.15
CA LEU A 63 5.22 -17.51 0.83
C LEU A 63 4.42 -17.31 2.12
N GLY A 64 4.99 -16.57 3.08
CA GLY A 64 4.19 -16.09 4.22
C GLY A 64 3.22 -15.01 3.76
N ASP A 65 3.78 -13.91 3.28
CA ASP A 65 3.09 -12.75 2.74
C ASP A 65 3.80 -12.23 1.47
N LEU A 66 3.14 -11.30 0.80
CA LEU A 66 3.67 -10.57 -0.34
C LEU A 66 4.06 -9.16 0.14
N ASP A 67 5.35 -8.93 0.34
CA ASP A 67 5.88 -7.62 0.72
C ASP A 67 6.01 -6.70 -0.49
N ILE A 68 5.35 -5.55 -0.42
CA ILE A 68 5.34 -4.53 -1.47
C ILE A 68 5.76 -3.20 -0.86
N ALA A 69 6.79 -2.59 -1.44
CA ALA A 69 7.17 -1.22 -1.16
C ALA A 69 6.49 -0.28 -2.13
N VAL A 70 5.96 0.84 -1.61
CA VAL A 70 5.20 1.81 -2.39
C VAL A 70 5.85 3.18 -2.29
N ARG A 71 6.05 3.84 -3.43
CA ARG A 71 6.37 5.27 -3.49
C ARG A 71 5.13 6.03 -3.96
N THR A 72 4.78 7.07 -3.22
CA THR A 72 3.69 7.98 -3.54
C THR A 72 4.22 9.41 -3.62
N THR A 73 3.78 10.20 -4.59
CA THR A 73 4.13 11.62 -4.69
C THR A 73 2.86 12.47 -4.74
N PRO A 74 2.85 13.67 -4.13
CA PRO A 74 1.75 14.61 -4.32
C PRO A 74 1.55 14.90 -5.81
N ARG A 75 0.30 14.88 -6.27
CA ARG A 75 -0.06 15.16 -7.66
C ARG A 75 0.01 16.66 -7.98
N TRP A 76 -0.28 17.49 -6.98
CA TRP A 76 -0.35 18.94 -7.12
C TRP A 76 0.66 19.61 -6.21
N GLN A 77 1.26 20.70 -6.71
CA GLN A 77 2.07 21.56 -5.87
C GLN A 77 1.18 22.26 -4.82
N PRO A 78 1.72 22.54 -3.62
CA PRO A 78 1.04 23.38 -2.65
C PRO A 78 0.58 24.70 -3.30
N ASN A 79 -0.61 25.16 -2.95
CA ASN A 79 -1.23 26.40 -3.44
C ASN A 79 -1.58 26.46 -4.94
N SER A 80 -1.44 25.35 -5.68
CA SER A 80 -1.98 25.28 -7.05
C SER A 80 -3.51 25.16 -7.04
N GLY A 81 -4.17 25.60 -8.11
CA GLY A 81 -5.64 25.47 -8.22
C GLY A 81 -6.13 24.02 -8.13
N GLY A 82 -5.34 23.06 -8.62
CA GLY A 82 -5.60 21.63 -8.46
C GLY A 82 -5.55 21.18 -7.00
N PHE A 83 -4.55 21.64 -6.23
CA PHE A 83 -4.46 21.38 -4.80
C PHE A 83 -5.67 21.96 -4.06
N THR A 84 -6.06 23.21 -4.32
CA THR A 84 -7.22 23.84 -3.66
C THR A 84 -8.51 23.07 -3.93
N ARG A 85 -8.75 22.66 -5.18
CA ARG A 85 -9.93 21.86 -5.54
C ARG A 85 -9.93 20.53 -4.77
N ALA A 86 -8.82 19.81 -4.81
CA ALA A 86 -8.71 18.52 -4.14
C ALA A 86 -8.83 18.64 -2.62
N TRP A 87 -8.29 19.71 -2.03
CA TRP A 87 -8.47 20.05 -0.61
C TRP A 87 -9.94 20.20 -0.23
N GLN A 88 -10.73 20.85 -1.09
CA GLN A 88 -12.14 21.11 -0.84
C GLN A 88 -13.04 19.87 -1.05
N THR A 89 -12.76 19.04 -2.06
CA THR A 89 -13.65 17.93 -2.43
C THR A 89 -13.32 16.62 -1.71
N PHE A 90 -12.04 16.31 -1.50
CA PHE A 90 -11.61 15.01 -1.00
C PHE A 90 -12.19 14.62 0.37
N PRO A 91 -12.29 15.50 1.37
CA PRO A 91 -12.88 15.11 2.66
C PRO A 91 -14.35 14.68 2.56
N SER A 92 -15.09 15.23 1.59
CA SER A 92 -16.50 14.87 1.34
C SER A 92 -16.60 13.56 0.57
N ASP A 93 -15.82 13.41 -0.50
CA ASP A 93 -15.90 12.26 -1.41
C ASP A 93 -15.22 11.01 -0.82
N CYS A 94 -14.18 11.22 -0.02
CA CYS A 94 -13.36 10.19 0.60
C CYS A 94 -13.25 10.47 2.12
N PRO A 95 -14.34 10.34 2.90
CA PRO A 95 -14.32 10.69 4.31
C PRO A 95 -13.37 9.78 5.09
N ALA A 96 -12.61 10.38 6.00
CA ALA A 96 -11.74 9.63 6.89
C ALA A 96 -12.57 8.70 7.78
N PRO A 97 -12.19 7.41 7.94
CA PRO A 97 -12.90 6.53 8.85
C PRO A 97 -12.83 7.07 10.27
N LYS A 98 -13.87 6.80 11.08
CA LYS A 98 -14.01 7.32 12.45
C LYS A 98 -12.80 7.07 13.35
N THR A 99 -12.02 6.02 13.08
CA THR A 99 -10.79 5.71 13.82
C THR A 99 -9.65 6.68 13.53
N ILE A 100 -9.60 7.25 12.32
CA ILE A 100 -8.62 8.26 11.87
C ILE A 100 -9.13 9.66 12.18
N ALA A 101 -10.43 9.91 12.03
CA ALA A 101 -11.05 11.23 12.20
C ALA A 101 -10.98 11.79 13.64
N ARG A 102 -10.55 10.98 14.62
CA ARG A 102 -10.38 11.42 16.03
C ARG A 102 -9.01 12.05 16.29
N ASP A 103 -8.07 11.92 15.37
CA ASP A 103 -6.70 12.43 15.50
C ASP A 103 -6.41 13.39 14.34
N GLN A 104 -6.14 14.66 14.68
CA GLN A 104 -5.86 15.70 13.69
C GLN A 104 -4.63 15.37 12.83
N LEU A 105 -3.60 14.75 13.41
CA LEU A 105 -2.41 14.37 12.66
C LEU A 105 -2.73 13.26 11.65
N SER A 106 -3.54 12.28 12.04
CA SER A 106 -4.01 11.22 11.15
C SER A 106 -4.91 11.74 10.02
N ILE A 107 -5.67 12.82 10.23
CA ILE A 107 -6.45 13.48 9.17
C ILE A 107 -5.53 14.09 8.11
N ILE A 108 -4.43 14.74 8.51
CA ILE A 108 -3.45 15.32 7.56
C ILE A 108 -2.86 14.24 6.65
N HIS A 109 -2.61 13.05 7.20
CA HIS A 109 -2.08 11.93 6.43
C HIS A 109 -3.15 11.12 5.68
N TRP A 110 -4.43 11.41 5.89
CA TRP A 110 -5.53 10.62 5.33
C TRP A 110 -5.47 10.50 3.79
N PRO A 111 -5.18 11.55 3.01
CA PRO A 111 -5.11 11.42 1.55
C PRO A 111 -4.06 10.40 1.08
N ARG A 112 -2.90 10.33 1.76
CA ARG A 112 -1.88 9.31 1.47
C ARG A 112 -2.34 7.92 1.94
N LEU A 113 -2.91 7.83 3.14
CA LEU A 113 -3.41 6.57 3.69
C LEU A 113 -4.54 5.96 2.86
N TYR A 114 -5.36 6.80 2.23
CA TYR A 114 -6.42 6.36 1.32
C TYR A 114 -5.85 5.56 0.14
N VAL A 115 -4.80 6.07 -0.51
CA VAL A 115 -4.08 5.37 -1.59
C VAL A 115 -3.53 4.03 -1.10
N LEU A 116 -2.84 4.01 0.03
CA LEU A 116 -2.28 2.79 0.60
C LEU A 116 -3.38 1.77 0.97
N LYS A 117 -4.53 2.23 1.46
CA LYS A 117 -5.68 1.36 1.75
C LYS A 117 -6.27 0.75 0.50
N ARG A 118 -6.40 1.51 -0.61
CA ARG A 118 -6.86 0.96 -1.89
C ARG A 118 -5.94 -0.15 -2.39
N LEU A 119 -4.63 0.08 -2.37
CA LEU A 119 -3.65 -0.94 -2.72
C LEU A 119 -3.75 -2.18 -1.80
N LYS A 120 -3.93 -1.97 -0.48
CA LYS A 120 -4.07 -3.07 0.49
C LYS A 120 -5.33 -3.90 0.25
N GLN A 121 -6.41 -3.31 -0.27
CA GLN A 121 -7.67 -3.99 -0.54
C GLN A 121 -7.59 -5.01 -1.68
N VAL A 122 -6.54 -4.94 -2.52
CA VAL A 122 -6.29 -5.92 -3.59
C VAL A 122 -6.18 -7.35 -3.04
N GLY A 123 -5.63 -7.54 -1.83
CA GLY A 123 -5.40 -8.88 -1.31
C GLY A 123 -5.12 -8.98 0.18
N ARG A 124 -5.85 -9.87 0.86
CA ARG A 124 -5.49 -10.38 2.19
C ARG A 124 -4.21 -11.22 2.05
N GLY A 125 -3.06 -10.68 2.44
CA GLY A 125 -1.74 -11.29 2.26
C GLY A 125 -0.68 -10.35 1.70
N ILE A 126 -1.08 -9.16 1.24
CA ILE A 126 -0.14 -8.08 0.86
C ILE A 126 0.32 -7.39 2.14
N ASN A 127 1.60 -7.10 2.27
CA ASN A 127 2.18 -6.23 3.30
C ASN A 127 2.76 -4.97 2.63
N ILE A 128 2.39 -3.79 3.12
CA ILE A 128 2.74 -2.52 2.46
C ILE A 128 3.80 -1.80 3.27
N HIS A 129 4.89 -1.44 2.62
CA HIS A 129 6.02 -0.71 3.16
C HIS A 129 6.28 0.57 2.38
N SER A 130 7.03 1.50 2.96
CA SER A 130 7.51 2.68 2.24
C SER A 130 8.69 2.32 1.35
N GLN A 131 8.71 2.79 0.10
CA GLN A 131 9.90 2.65 -0.76
C GLN A 131 11.14 3.30 -0.13
N HIS A 132 10.97 4.40 0.60
CA HIS A 132 12.08 5.07 1.29
C HIS A 132 12.78 4.16 2.31
N ASP A 133 12.02 3.33 3.03
CA ASP A 133 12.59 2.41 4.03
C ASP A 133 13.36 1.29 3.34
N LEU A 134 12.82 0.79 2.22
CA LEU A 134 13.49 -0.20 1.39
C LEU A 134 14.83 0.32 0.84
N ASP A 135 14.82 1.54 0.29
CA ASP A 135 16.00 2.21 -0.25
C ASP A 135 17.05 2.43 0.85
N SER A 136 16.62 2.77 2.08
CA SER A 136 17.52 3.03 3.21
C SER A 136 18.13 1.77 3.82
N CYS A 137 17.40 0.65 3.78
CA CYS A 137 17.85 -0.61 4.37
C CYS A 137 18.72 -1.46 3.41
N GLY A 138 18.78 -1.11 2.11
CA GLY A 138 19.61 -1.82 1.13
C GLY A 138 19.12 -3.23 0.83
N PHE A 139 17.82 -3.51 0.98
CA PHE A 139 17.26 -4.80 0.62
C PHE A 139 17.21 -4.99 -0.90
N GLU A 140 17.37 -6.23 -1.36
CA GLU A 140 17.07 -6.56 -2.77
C GLU A 140 15.57 -6.41 -3.04
N PHE A 141 15.25 -5.84 -4.19
CA PHE A 141 13.88 -5.66 -4.66
C PHE A 141 13.81 -5.68 -6.18
N GLU A 142 12.62 -5.98 -6.68
CA GLU A 142 12.28 -5.91 -8.10
C GLU A 142 11.18 -4.87 -8.29
N VAL A 143 11.36 -3.98 -9.28
CA VAL A 143 10.34 -2.98 -9.62
C VAL A 143 9.28 -3.62 -10.50
N ILE A 144 8.03 -3.62 -10.02
CA ILE A 144 6.89 -4.21 -10.74
C ILE A 144 6.00 -3.16 -11.40
N PHE A 145 6.14 -1.90 -10.99
CA PHE A 145 5.47 -0.75 -11.59
C PHE A 145 6.29 0.51 -11.36
N GLU A 146 6.44 1.30 -12.41
CA GLU A 146 7.01 2.63 -12.35
C GLU A 146 6.18 3.55 -13.25
N LYS A 147 5.67 4.63 -12.69
CA LYS A 147 4.90 5.61 -13.46
C LYS A 147 5.89 6.32 -14.40
N PRO A 148 5.64 6.36 -15.73
CA PRO A 148 6.48 7.13 -16.65
C PRO A 148 6.57 8.59 -16.20
N GLU A 149 7.74 9.20 -16.33
CA GLU A 149 7.89 10.63 -16.10
C GLU A 149 7.24 11.42 -17.26
N GLY A 150 5.99 11.84 -17.04
CA GLY A 150 5.19 12.70 -17.93
C GLY A 150 3.70 12.60 -17.54
N ASP A 151 2.91 13.63 -17.29
CA ASP A 151 3.05 15.06 -17.53
C ASP A 151 3.10 15.83 -16.21
N VAL A 152 4.25 16.41 -15.86
CA VAL A 152 4.24 17.60 -15.02
C VAL A 152 3.73 18.71 -15.94
N LEU A 153 2.41 18.91 -15.99
CA LEU A 153 1.85 20.11 -16.58
C LEU A 153 2.37 21.30 -15.77
N PHE A 154 3.53 21.81 -16.16
CA PHE A 154 4.01 23.13 -15.83
C PHE A 154 3.03 24.13 -16.45
N LEU A 155 1.87 24.31 -15.83
CA LEU A 155 1.05 25.48 -16.06
C LEU A 155 1.83 26.67 -15.47
N LYS A 156 2.54 27.37 -16.37
CA LYS A 156 3.03 28.73 -16.15
C LYS A 156 1.86 29.68 -15.94
#